data_AF-A0A916WKG2-F1
#
_entry.id   AF-A0A916WKG2-F1
#
_cell.length_a   1.000
_cell.length_b   1.000
_cell.length_c   1.000
_cell.angle_alpha   90.00
_cell.angle_beta   90.00
_cell.angle_gamma   90.00
#
_symmetry.space_group_name_H-M   'P 1'
#
loop_
_entity.id
_entity.type
_entity.pdbx_description
1 polymer ?
#
loop_
_entity_poly.entity_id
_entity_poly.type
_entity_poly.pdbx_seq_one_letter_code
_entity_poly.pdbx_strand_id
1 'polypeptide(L)'
;MCVFGVSLEQLTITKSTTMAKRDKGVHLRSGTNVYQWRIRVPKDLAHLYPDKAWACRHTLGTSNLAQANRLAAGLYATWLTKFDRQRKQLNPQPAQELTPELIQFLNRPVF
;
A
#
# COMPACT_ATOMS: atom_id res chain seq x y z
N MET A 1 3.13 23.19 -53.41
CA MET A 1 2.65 22.34 -52.29
C MET A 1 3.63 22.47 -51.14
N CYS A 2 3.09 22.81 -49.96
CA CYS A 2 3.63 22.66 -48.60
C CYS A 2 5.08 23.08 -48.27
N VAL A 3 5.15 24.32 -47.77
CA VAL A 3 5.99 24.82 -46.66
C VAL A 3 6.26 23.79 -45.53
N PHE A 4 7.41 23.88 -44.87
CA PHE A 4 7.55 24.40 -43.50
C PHE A 4 8.98 24.16 -42.96
N GLY A 5 9.69 25.25 -42.72
CA GLY A 5 10.91 25.24 -41.91
C GLY A 5 10.57 24.86 -40.47
N VAL A 6 11.40 24.01 -39.87
CA VAL A 6 11.29 23.69 -38.45
C VAL A 6 12.35 24.52 -37.73
N SER A 7 11.87 25.60 -37.12
CA SER A 7 12.61 26.47 -36.21
C SER A 7 13.10 25.67 -35.01
N LEU A 8 14.41 25.67 -34.75
CA LEU A 8 14.97 25.24 -33.46
C LEU A 8 14.76 26.37 -32.44
N GLU A 9 13.52 26.52 -31.99
CA GLU A 9 13.20 27.33 -30.81
C GLU A 9 13.08 26.43 -29.58
N GLN A 10 14.15 26.49 -28.78
CA GLN A 10 14.05 26.65 -27.33
C GLN A 10 13.41 25.48 -26.57
N LEU A 11 14.18 24.40 -26.39
CA LEU A 11 14.00 23.51 -25.23
C LEU A 11 14.44 24.26 -23.97
N THR A 12 13.58 25.16 -23.50
CA THR A 12 13.62 25.63 -22.12
C THR A 12 13.37 24.41 -21.24
N ILE A 13 14.44 23.91 -20.64
CA ILE A 13 14.37 22.91 -19.57
C ILE A 13 13.67 23.62 -18.42
N THR A 14 12.34 23.54 -18.40
CA THR A 14 11.54 23.90 -17.24
C THR A 14 12.01 22.96 -16.13
N LYS A 15 12.78 23.52 -15.21
CA LYS A 15 13.12 22.90 -13.94
C LYS A 15 11.81 22.77 -13.17
N SER A 16 11.02 21.76 -13.51
CA SER A 16 9.84 21.38 -12.76
C SER A 16 10.35 20.93 -11.40
N THR A 17 10.33 21.86 -10.44
CA THR A 17 10.41 21.57 -9.02
C THR A 17 9.38 20.48 -8.75
N THR A 18 9.82 19.23 -8.83
CA THR A 18 9.00 18.06 -8.60
C THR A 18 8.78 18.06 -7.11
N MET A 19 7.74 18.77 -6.67
CA MET A 19 7.32 18.79 -5.28
C MET A 19 7.14 17.33 -4.89
N ALA A 20 8.05 16.86 -4.04
CA ALA A 20 8.16 15.46 -3.67
C ALA A 20 6.76 14.91 -3.36
N LYS A 21 6.31 13.97 -4.19
CA LYS A 21 4.95 13.45 -4.14
C LYS A 21 4.78 12.75 -2.79
N ARG A 22 3.83 13.22 -1.98
CA ARG A 22 3.53 12.62 -0.68
C ARG A 22 3.05 11.19 -0.89
N ASP A 23 3.57 10.28 -0.08
CA ASP A 23 3.19 8.88 -0.15
C ASP A 23 1.73 8.66 0.30
N LYS A 24 1.13 7.54 -0.07
CA LYS A 24 -0.29 7.24 0.15
C LYS A 24 -0.65 7.36 1.64
N GLY A 25 -1.60 8.24 1.94
CA GLY A 25 -2.11 8.44 3.30
C GLY A 25 -1.27 9.39 4.16
N VAL A 26 -0.17 9.96 3.64
CA VAL A 26 0.60 11.01 4.32
C VAL A 26 -0.05 12.38 4.11
N HIS A 27 -0.42 13.03 5.21
CA HIS A 27 -1.03 14.35 5.21
C HIS A 27 -0.30 15.26 6.20
N LEU A 28 -0.09 16.52 5.85
CA LEU A 28 0.37 17.52 6.80
C LEU A 28 -0.80 17.93 7.69
N ARG A 29 -0.59 17.97 9.01
CA ARG A 29 -1.63 18.42 9.93
C ARG A 29 -1.79 19.95 9.83
N SER A 30 -3.00 20.44 9.61
CA SER A 30 -3.27 21.89 9.55
C SER A 30 -2.89 22.55 10.89
N GLY A 31 -2.04 23.57 10.84
CA GLY A 31 -1.57 24.31 12.02
C GLY A 31 -0.31 23.75 12.70
N THR A 32 0.21 22.60 12.25
CA THR A 32 1.50 22.07 12.74
C THR A 32 2.31 21.54 11.57
N ASN A 33 3.61 21.84 11.51
CA ASN A 33 4.48 21.35 10.42
C ASN A 33 4.83 19.85 10.55
N VAL A 34 3.90 19.03 11.02
CA VAL A 34 4.07 17.62 11.37
C VAL A 34 3.24 16.76 10.44
N TYR A 35 3.86 15.74 9.86
CA TYR A 35 3.16 14.77 9.02
C TYR A 35 2.39 13.74 9.85
N GLN A 36 1.22 13.38 9.34
CA GLN A 36 0.37 12.32 9.84
C GLN A 36 0.16 11.29 8.75
N TRP A 37 0.00 10.03 9.16
CA TRP A 37 -0.31 8.93 8.29
C TRP A 37 -1.63 8.29 8.70
N ARG A 38 -2.48 8.00 7.72
CA ARG A 38 -3.75 7.31 7.92
C ARG A 38 -3.97 6.27 6.83
N ILE A 39 -4.54 5.14 7.23
CA ILE A 39 -4.93 4.06 6.32
C ILE A 39 -6.40 3.70 6.55
N ARG A 40 -7.13 3.52 5.44
CA ARG A 40 -8.53 3.08 5.47
C ARG A 40 -8.59 1.57 5.68
N VAL A 41 -9.63 1.12 6.37
CA VAL A 41 -9.93 -0.31 6.46
C VAL A 41 -10.43 -0.78 5.08
N PRO A 42 -9.93 -1.90 4.55
CA PRO A 42 -10.52 -2.56 3.39
C PRO A 42 -11.99 -2.92 3.66
N LYS A 43 -12.88 -2.81 2.65
CA LYS A 43 -14.31 -3.12 2.80
C LYS A 43 -14.54 -4.53 3.37
N ASP A 44 -13.71 -5.48 2.94
CA ASP A 44 -13.75 -6.88 3.38
C ASP A 44 -13.59 -7.01 4.89
N LEU A 45 -12.77 -6.16 5.51
CA LEU A 45 -12.45 -6.20 6.93
C LEU A 45 -13.22 -5.15 7.74
N ALA A 46 -14.08 -4.35 7.12
CA ALA A 46 -14.78 -3.25 7.76
C ALA A 46 -15.66 -3.69 8.94
N HIS A 47 -16.13 -4.94 8.93
CA HIS A 47 -16.93 -5.52 10.02
C HIS A 47 -16.12 -5.77 11.31
N LEU A 48 -14.79 -5.88 11.22
CA LEU A 48 -13.91 -6.06 12.38
C LEU A 48 -13.56 -4.75 13.11
N TYR A 49 -13.83 -3.60 12.49
CA TYR A 49 -13.42 -2.30 13.02
C TYR A 49 -14.65 -1.46 13.39
N PRO A 50 -14.74 -0.96 14.64
CA PRO A 50 -15.92 -0.24 15.12
C PRO A 50 -16.19 1.04 14.31
N ASP A 51 -15.13 1.76 13.90
CA ASP A 51 -15.25 3.04 13.19
C ASP A 51 -15.43 2.91 11.67
N LYS A 52 -15.36 1.69 11.10
CA LYS A 52 -15.58 1.31 9.68
C LYS A 52 -14.85 2.13 8.58
N ALA A 53 -14.12 3.18 8.94
CA ALA A 53 -13.58 4.18 8.02
C ALA A 53 -12.04 4.24 8.08
N TRP A 54 -11.42 4.02 9.24
CA TRP A 54 -9.97 4.15 9.44
C TRP A 54 -9.42 3.01 10.29
N ALA A 55 -8.38 2.34 9.78
CA ALA A 55 -7.74 1.25 10.51
C ALA A 55 -6.66 1.77 11.47
N CYS A 56 -6.00 2.86 11.06
CA CYS A 56 -4.98 3.54 11.87
C CYS A 56 -4.93 5.02 11.55
N ARG A 57 -4.69 5.82 12.59
CA ARG A 57 -4.26 7.21 12.50
C ARG A 57 -3.01 7.34 13.34
N HIS A 58 -1.89 7.66 12.70
CA HIS A 58 -0.61 7.78 13.37
C HIS A 58 0.05 9.10 13.02
N THR A 59 0.54 9.82 14.03
CA THR A 59 1.31 11.05 13.80
C THR A 59 2.77 10.67 13.65
N LEU A 60 3.39 11.00 12.51
CA LEU A 60 4.77 10.63 12.20
C LEU A 60 5.78 11.50 12.95
N GLY A 61 5.35 12.61 13.56
CA GLY A 61 6.19 13.44 14.43
C GLY A 61 7.32 14.19 13.69
N THR A 62 7.40 14.08 12.38
CA THR A 62 8.47 14.67 11.56
C THR A 62 7.91 15.74 10.63
N SER A 63 8.72 16.79 10.40
CA SER A 63 8.51 17.82 9.38
C SER A 63 9.25 17.51 8.07
N ASN A 64 10.09 16.47 8.05
CA ASN A 64 10.83 16.06 6.88
C ASN A 64 10.02 15.05 6.06
N LEU A 65 9.68 15.45 4.82
CA LEU A 65 8.86 14.64 3.91
C LEU A 65 9.53 13.31 3.53
N ALA A 66 10.86 13.28 3.35
CA ALA A 66 11.58 12.06 2.99
C ALA A 66 11.53 11.04 4.13
N GLN A 67 11.70 11.49 5.37
CA GLN A 67 11.59 10.66 6.56
C GLN A 67 10.14 10.20 6.78
N ALA A 68 9.17 11.10 6.59
CA ALA A 68 7.75 10.79 6.67
C ALA A 68 7.35 9.68 5.69
N ASN A 69 7.80 9.76 4.43
CA ASN A 69 7.52 8.76 3.41
C ASN A 69 8.11 7.39 3.78
N ARG A 70 9.35 7.32 4.29
CA ARG A 70 9.95 6.05 4.74
C ARG A 70 9.16 5.39 5.87
N LEU A 71 8.77 6.19 6.87
CA LEU A 71 7.95 5.71 8.00
C LEU A 71 6.56 5.27 7.53
N ALA A 72 5.94 6.04 6.64
CA ALA A 72 4.65 5.72 6.04
C ALA A 72 4.70 4.41 5.24
N ALA A 73 5.74 4.18 4.45
CA ALA A 73 5.93 2.95 3.70
C ALA A 73 6.07 1.73 4.63
N GLY A 74 6.84 1.85 5.71
CA GLY A 74 6.97 0.78 6.72
C GLY A 74 5.66 0.49 7.45
N LEU A 75 4.91 1.52 7.83
CA LEU A 75 3.59 1.38 8.43
C LEU A 75 2.60 0.76 7.44
N TYR A 76 2.62 1.19 6.19
CA TYR A 76 1.74 0.66 5.15
C TYR A 76 1.99 -0.83 4.92
N ALA A 77 3.25 -1.26 4.77
CA ALA A 77 3.62 -2.67 4.64
C ALA A 77 3.17 -3.49 5.86
N THR A 78 3.36 -2.97 7.08
CA THR A 78 2.92 -3.63 8.31
C THR A 78 1.40 -3.83 8.33
N TRP A 79 0.64 -2.81 7.92
CA TRP A 79 -0.82 -2.88 7.87
C TRP A 79 -1.33 -3.80 6.78
N LEU A 80 -0.68 -3.86 5.61
CA LEU A 80 -1.00 -4.84 4.57
C LEU A 80 -0.86 -6.27 5.09
N THR A 81 0.27 -6.60 5.73
CA THR A 81 0.49 -7.91 6.35
C THR A 81 -0.57 -8.21 7.41
N LYS A 82 -0.96 -7.22 8.21
CA LYS A 82 -2.03 -7.37 9.22
C LYS A 82 -3.38 -7.66 8.57
N PHE A 83 -3.73 -6.95 7.51
CA PHE A 83 -4.97 -7.20 6.76
C PHE A 83 -4.98 -8.58 6.12
N ASP A 84 -3.88 -9.04 5.52
CA ASP A 84 -3.80 -10.38 4.95
C ASP A 84 -3.90 -11.48 6.02
N ARG A 85 -3.30 -11.25 7.19
CA ARG A 85 -3.48 -12.17 8.33
C ARG A 85 -4.93 -12.24 8.77
N GLN A 86 -5.63 -11.10 8.87
CA GLN A 86 -7.05 -11.06 9.23
C GLN A 86 -7.92 -11.73 8.17
N ARG A 87 -7.61 -11.56 6.88
CA ARG A 87 -8.29 -12.25 5.79
C ARG A 87 -8.16 -13.77 5.90
N LYS A 88 -6.96 -14.27 6.19
CA LYS A 88 -6.71 -15.71 6.42
C LYS A 88 -7.45 -16.25 7.64
N GLN A 89 -7.64 -15.44 8.69
CA GLN A 89 -8.38 -15.83 9.89
C GLN A 89 -9.89 -15.87 9.67
N LEU A 90 -10.43 -14.93 8.89
CA LEU A 90 -11.87 -14.83 8.63
C LEU A 90 -12.35 -15.81 7.57
N ASN A 91 -11.51 -16.10 6.57
CA ASN A 91 -11.79 -17.09 5.55
C ASN A 91 -10.64 -18.10 5.60
N PRO A 92 -10.61 -18.99 6.61
CA PRO A 92 -9.72 -20.12 6.55
C PRO A 92 -10.08 -20.85 5.27
N GLN A 93 -9.20 -20.85 4.28
CA GLN A 93 -9.34 -21.82 3.21
C GLN A 93 -9.44 -23.17 3.93
N PRO A 94 -10.49 -23.97 3.69
CA PRO A 94 -10.49 -25.32 4.21
C PRO A 94 -9.16 -25.91 3.75
N ALA A 95 -8.30 -26.25 4.71
CA ALA A 95 -7.08 -26.98 4.40
C ALA A 95 -7.58 -28.17 3.61
N GLN A 96 -7.29 -28.16 2.30
CA GLN A 96 -7.85 -29.07 1.32
C GLN A 96 -7.79 -30.44 1.96
N GLU A 97 -8.95 -30.98 2.38
CA GLU A 97 -9.00 -32.27 3.04
C GLU A 97 -8.25 -33.18 2.09
N LEU A 98 -7.13 -33.74 2.56
CA LEU A 98 -6.28 -34.57 1.72
C LEU A 98 -7.20 -35.64 1.15
N THR A 99 -7.52 -35.51 -0.14
CA THR A 99 -8.44 -36.45 -0.77
C THR A 99 -7.85 -37.83 -0.56
N PRO A 100 -8.69 -38.86 -0.29
CA PRO A 100 -8.18 -40.20 -0.01
C PRO A 100 -7.25 -40.71 -1.12
N GLU A 101 -7.42 -40.21 -2.35
CA GLU A 101 -6.55 -40.41 -3.50
C GLU A 101 -5.11 -39.88 -3.30
N LEU A 102 -4.93 -38.70 -2.70
CA LEU A 102 -3.60 -38.14 -2.39
C LEU A 102 -2.92 -38.90 -1.25
N ILE A 103 -3.68 -39.33 -0.24
CA ILE A 103 -3.16 -40.16 0.85
C ILE A 103 -2.69 -41.51 0.29
N GLN A 104 -3.47 -42.10 -0.62
CA GLN A 104 -3.12 -43.36 -1.27
C GLN A 104 -1.90 -43.22 -2.20
N PHE A 105 -1.75 -42.07 -2.88
CA PHE A 105 -0.57 -41.78 -3.68
C PHE A 105 0.70 -41.68 -2.83
N LEU A 106 0.63 -40.99 -1.68
CA LEU A 106 1.77 -40.84 -0.76
C LEU A 106 2.15 -42.16 -0.06
N ASN A 107 1.17 -43.04 0.18
CA ASN A 107 1.40 -44.36 0.79
C ASN A 107 1.84 -45.43 -0.21
N ARG A 108 2.01 -45.11 -1.50
CA ARG A 108 2.49 -46.07 -2.49
C ARG A 108 4.01 -46.22 -2.36
N PRO A 109 4.54 -47.40 -1.99
CA PRO A 109 5.97 -47.63 -2.02
C PRO A 109 6.46 -47.62 -3.47
N VAL A 110 7.48 -46.82 -3.74
CA VAL A 110 8.19 -46.80 -5.02
C VAL A 110 9.06 -48.05 -5.05
N PHE A 111 8.64 -49.06 -5.82
CA PHE A 111 9.43 -50.23 -6.17
C PHE A 111 9.74 -50.20 -7.67
#